data_AF-A0A5C1M9N2-F1
#
_entry.id   AF-A0A5C1M9N2-F1
#
_cell.length_a   1.000
_cell.length_b   1.000
_cell.length_c   1.000
_cell.angle_alpha   90.00
_cell.angle_beta   90.00
_cell.angle_gamma   90.00
#
_symmetry.space_group_name_H-M   'P 1'
#
loop_
_entity.id
_entity.type
_entity.pdbx_description
1 polymer ?
#
loop_
_entity_poly.entity_id
_entity_poly.type
_entity_poly.pdbx_seq_one_letter_code
_entity_poly.pdbx_strand_id
1 'polypeptide(L)' 'MFGFGVPEMVILLAIVLVVFGAGKLPEVAGAMGKSILNFKKAAQGADERVIDAPAAAPVRNGNEAAVEIDLAAPRKDEA' A
#
# COMPACT_ATOMS: atom_id res chain seq x y z
N MET A 1 -16.57 -36.81 8.21
CA MET A 1 -15.47 -36.97 7.23
C MET A 1 -14.69 -35.67 7.22
N PHE A 2 -13.60 -35.60 7.98
CA PHE A 2 -12.76 -34.39 8.08
C PHE A 2 -11.95 -34.27 6.79
N GLY A 3 -12.45 -33.48 5.85
CA GLY A 3 -11.79 -33.19 4.60
C GLY A 3 -10.55 -32.33 4.83
N PHE A 4 -9.52 -32.60 4.03
CA PHE A 4 -8.32 -31.78 3.79
C PHE A 4 -8.15 -30.61 4.77
N GLY A 5 -7.57 -30.91 5.93
CA GLY A 5 -7.29 -29.91 6.93
C GLY A 5 -6.07 -29.08 6.57
N VAL A 6 -5.79 -28.11 7.43
CA VAL A 6 -4.54 -27.36 7.42
C VAL A 6 -3.30 -28.29 7.40
N PRO A 7 -3.25 -29.41 8.15
CA PRO A 7 -2.08 -30.30 8.15
C PRO A 7 -1.77 -30.89 6.76
N GLU A 8 -2.79 -31.36 6.03
CA GLU A 8 -2.64 -31.93 4.70
C GLU A 8 -2.12 -30.89 3.70
N MET A 9 -2.59 -29.64 3.81
CA MET A 9 -2.11 -28.53 2.98
C MET A 9 -0.65 -28.18 3.27
N VAL A 10 -0.22 -28.24 4.54
CA VAL A 10 1.18 -28.02 4.95
C VAL A 10 2.09 -29.11 4.41
N ILE A 11 1.66 -30.38 4.44
CA ILE A 11 2.43 -31.51 3.89
C ILE A 11 2.60 -31.36 2.38
N LEU A 12 1.52 -31.02 1.65
CA LEU A 12 1.60 -30.77 0.21
C LEU A 12 2.54 -29.60 -0.08
N LEU A 13 2.42 -28.51 0.67
CA LEU A 13 3.28 -27.34 0.55
C LEU A 13 4.75 -27.72 0.77
N ALA A 14 5.06 -28.54 1.78
CA ALA A 14 6.42 -29.01 2.04
C ALA A 14 7.01 -29.76 0.84
N ILE A 15 6.24 -30.62 0.17
CA ILE A 15 6.69 -31.34 -1.05
C ILE A 15 7.01 -30.34 -2.16
N VAL A 16 6.13 -29.35 -2.39
CA VAL A 16 6.36 -28.29 -3.38
C VAL A 16 7.62 -27.48 -3.03
N LEU A 17 7.84 -27.14 -1.75
CA LEU A 17 9.07 -26.47 -1.31
C LEU A 17 10.32 -27.32 -1.54
N VAL A 18 10.25 -28.65 -1.43
CA VAL A 18 11.41 -29.51 -1.70
C VAL A 18 11.74 -29.52 -3.19
N VAL A 19 10.73 -29.57 -4.06
CA VAL A 19 10.93 -29.59 -5.52
C VAL A 19 11.37 -28.23 -6.07
N PHE A 20 10.69 -27.15 -5.66
CA PHE A 20 10.93 -25.81 -6.19
C PHE A 20 11.93 -25.00 -5.35
N GLY A 21 12.09 -25.33 -4.07
CA GLY A 21 12.87 -24.56 -3.10
C GLY A 21 12.07 -23.47 -2.39
N ALA A 22 12.44 -23.19 -1.13
CA ALA A 22 11.80 -22.17 -0.29
C ALA A 22 11.90 -20.74 -0.84
N GLY A 23 12.87 -20.45 -1.72
CA GLY A 23 13.05 -19.13 -2.34
C GLY A 23 12.22 -18.92 -3.61
N LYS A 24 11.94 -19.98 -4.38
CA LYS A 24 11.30 -19.85 -5.71
C LYS A 24 9.80 -19.66 -5.64
N LEU A 25 9.13 -20.31 -4.69
CA LEU A 25 7.71 -20.11 -4.42
C LEU A 25 7.35 -18.63 -4.13
N PRO A 26 7.99 -17.93 -3.16
CA PRO A 26 7.67 -16.53 -2.89
C PRO A 26 8.11 -15.58 -4.01
N GLU A 27 9.19 -15.90 -4.74
CA GLU A 27 9.63 -15.13 -5.90
C GLU A 27 8.57 -15.13 -7.02
N VAL A 28 8.06 -16.32 -7.37
CA VAL A 28 7.01 -16.50 -8.38
C VAL A 28 5.69 -15.92 -7.89
N ALA A 29 5.28 -16.21 -6.65
CA ALA A 29 4.05 -15.70 -6.07
C ALA A 29 4.07 -14.16 -5.97
N GLY A 30 5.21 -13.56 -5.66
CA GLY A 30 5.37 -12.10 -5.62
C GLY A 30 5.22 -11.45 -7.01
N ALA A 31 5.82 -12.06 -8.04
CA ALA A 31 5.69 -11.60 -9.42
C ALA A 31 4.24 -11.75 -9.93
N MET A 32 3.64 -12.91 -9.73
CA MET A 32 2.25 -13.17 -10.11
C MET A 32 1.27 -12.30 -9.32
N GLY A 33 1.50 -12.11 -8.02
CA GLY A 33 0.66 -11.29 -7.14
C GLY A 33 0.62 -9.83 -7.58
N LYS A 34 1.76 -9.24 -7.97
CA LYS A 34 1.81 -7.89 -8.54
C LYS A 34 1.03 -7.81 -9.86
N SER A 35 1.15 -8.81 -10.73
CA SER A 35 0.39 -8.87 -11.98
C SER A 35 -1.12 -8.92 -11.73
N ILE A 36 -1.57 -9.75 -10.79
CA ILE A 36 -2.98 -9.87 -10.41
C ILE A 36 -3.49 -8.58 -9.79
N LEU A 37 -2.68 -7.93 -8.93
CA LEU A 37 -3.02 -6.65 -8.33
C LEU A 37 -3.19 -5.56 -9.39
N ASN A 38 -2.26 -5.45 -10.34
CA ASN A 38 -2.32 -4.48 -11.43
C ASN A 38 -3.49 -4.78 -12.38
N PHE A 39 -3.76 -6.06 -12.67
CA PHE A 39 -4.91 -6.48 -13.46
C PHE A 39 -6.22 -6.09 -12.77
N LYS A 40 -6.33 -6.32 -11.45
CA LYS A 40 -7.49 -5.89 -10.65
C LYS A 40 -7.64 -4.36 -10.66
N LYS A 41 -6.56 -3.60 -10.50
CA LYS A 41 -6.59 -2.13 -10.56
C LYS A 41 -7.08 -1.62 -11.93
N ALA A 42 -6.59 -2.21 -13.02
CA ALA A 42 -7.02 -1.87 -14.37
C ALA A 42 -8.46 -2.28 -14.65
N ALA A 43 -8.86 -3.48 -14.21
CA ALA A 43 -10.21 -4.02 -14.39
C ALA A 43 -11.28 -3.30 -13.55
N GLN A 44 -10.90 -2.74 -12.40
CA GLN A 44 -11.80 -1.99 -11.51
C GLN A 44 -11.94 -0.50 -11.89
N GLY A 45 -11.24 -0.03 -12.93
CA GLY A 45 -11.43 1.31 -13.49
C GLY A 45 -11.10 2.43 -12.50
N ALA A 46 -9.81 2.73 -12.32
CA ALA A 46 -9.29 4.02 -11.83
C ALA A 46 -9.94 4.65 -10.58
N ASP A 47 -10.49 3.89 -9.63
CA ASP A 47 -10.83 4.43 -8.30
C ASP A 47 -9.63 4.26 -7.36
N GLU A 48 -8.55 5.00 -7.67
CA GLU A 48 -7.32 5.02 -6.87
C GLU A 48 -7.44 6.10 -5.79
N ARG A 49 -7.99 5.72 -4.64
CA ARG A 49 -7.58 6.25 -3.35
C ARG A 49 -7.52 5.10 -2.35
N VAL A 50 -6.41 5.05 -1.60
CA VAL A 50 -6.08 4.02 -0.60
C VAL A 50 -5.68 2.73 -1.33
N ILE A 51 -4.41 2.35 -1.45
CA ILE A 51 -3.53 1.86 -0.39
C ILE A 51 -2.07 2.04 -0.88
N ASP A 52 -1.57 3.28 -0.84
CA ASP A 52 -0.14 3.52 -0.60
C ASP A 52 -0.05 3.96 0.86
N ALA A 53 -0.15 3.00 1.77
CA ALA A 53 0.25 3.20 3.15
C ALA A 53 1.74 2.82 3.23
N PRO A 54 2.67 3.78 3.23
CA PRO A 54 3.99 3.51 3.78
C PRO A 54 3.77 3.18 5.26
N ALA A 55 3.94 1.92 5.63
CA ALA A 55 4.06 1.48 7.01
C ALA A 55 5.40 2.00 7.57
N ALA A 56 5.51 3.32 7.72
CA ALA A 56 6.47 4.07 8.51
C ALA A 56 6.28 5.56 8.21
N ALA A 57 5.37 6.21 8.92
CA ALA A 57 5.37 7.67 9.00
C ALA A 57 6.11 8.10 10.27
N PRO A 58 7.25 8.81 10.18
CA PRO A 58 7.51 9.91 11.07
C PRO A 58 6.87 11.18 10.47
N VAL A 59 6.05 11.81 11.28
CA VAL A 59 5.35 13.08 11.02
C VAL A 59 6.36 14.17 10.63
N ARG A 60 6.06 14.87 9.54
CA ARG A 60 6.79 16.05 9.06
C ARG A 60 6.57 17.21 10.03
N ASN A 61 7.64 17.71 10.66
CA ASN A 61 7.70 19.06 11.23
C ASN A 61 8.46 19.95 10.25
N GLY A 62 7.85 21.06 9.83
CA GLY A 62 8.52 22.07 9.01
C GLY A 62 7.57 23.19 8.60
N ASN A 63 7.56 24.26 9.40
CA ASN A 63 7.27 25.64 9.01
C ASN A 63 5.85 25.97 8.48
N GLU A 64 4.95 26.35 9.40
CA GLU A 64 3.66 27.04 9.11
C GLU A 64 3.74 28.57 9.37
N ALA A 65 4.90 29.22 9.25
CA ALA A 65 5.01 30.66 9.50
C ALA A 65 5.33 31.46 8.24
N ALA A 66 4.52 31.33 7.19
CA ALA A 66 4.40 32.35 6.16
C ALA A 66 3.08 32.20 5.42
N VAL A 67 2.42 33.34 5.14
CA VAL A 67 1.24 33.51 4.26
C VAL A 67 -0.07 33.20 5.02
N GLU A 68 -0.94 34.13 5.41
CA GLU A 68 -1.50 35.28 4.68
C GLU A 68 -2.35 36.12 5.65
N ILE A 69 -2.16 37.45 5.74
CA ILE A 69 -3.28 38.41 5.92
C ILE A 69 -2.86 39.72 5.22
N ASP A 70 -2.93 39.73 3.89
CA ASP A 70 -3.22 40.96 3.15
C ASP A 70 -4.74 41.00 2.98
N LEU A 71 -5.42 41.66 3.92
CA LEU A 71 -6.80 42.06 3.73
C LEU A 71 -6.97 43.51 4.17
N ALA A 72 -7.09 44.34 3.14
CA ALA A 72 -7.89 45.54 3.10
C ALA A 72 -7.51 46.69 4.05
N ALA A 73 -6.94 47.72 3.44
CA ALA A 73 -6.87 49.08 3.95
C ALA A 73 -8.17 49.58 4.60
N PRO A 74 -8.05 50.31 5.72
CA PRO A 74 -8.87 51.50 5.96
C PRO A 74 -7.98 52.75 6.02
N ARG A 75 -8.24 53.69 5.11
CA ARG A 75 -7.84 55.10 5.26
C ARG A 75 -8.34 55.61 6.61
N LYS A 76 -7.41 55.94 7.49
CA LYS A 76 -7.60 56.84 8.65
C LYS A 76 -6.34 57.66 8.84
N ASP A 77 -6.10 58.50 7.86
CA ASP A 77 -5.43 59.78 7.94
C ASP A 77 -6.21 60.63 8.97
N GLU A 78 -5.88 60.38 10.25
CA GLU A 78 -6.17 61.21 11.40
C GLU A 78 -4.94 62.12 11.60
N ALA A 79 -5.04 63.37 11.14
CA ALA A 79 -4.18 64.51 11.50
C ALA A 79 -4.93 65.82 11.15
#